data_AF-A0A3R9QQP0-F1
#
_entry.id   AF-A0A3R9QQP0-F1
#
_cell.length_a   1.000
_cell.length_b   1.000
_cell.length_c   1.000
_cell.angle_alpha   90.00
_cell.angle_beta   90.00
_cell.angle_gamma   90.00
#
_symmetry.space_group_name_H-M   'P 1'
#
loop_
_entity.id
_entity.type
_entity.pdbx_description
1 polymer ?
#
loop_
_entity_poly.entity_id
_entity_poly.type
_entity_poly.pdbx_seq_one_letter_code
_entity_poly.pdbx_strand_id
1 'polypeptide(L)'
;MNYHALHTPPPRAFHRDGLPLRRWLHLPTLLVASVAPDIEPFLVILLGLNYPLHGYLHTFLAAIPYGVLIGYAMSLLERPLSPLYRSLLLEDRVSESSFLLAGVIGTLSHVLLDSPLYGDIRPFYPIEENPLYNPSLPIHEFCVLTLLIGALMYLIILMRASIHRASNSRDA
;
A
#
# COMPACT_ATOMS: atom_id res chain seq x y z
N MET A 1 32.27 29.53 30.34
CA MET A 1 30.83 29.35 30.61
C MET A 1 30.22 28.66 29.41
N ASN A 2 29.97 27.35 29.55
CA ASN A 2 29.46 26.48 28.50
C ASN A 2 27.96 26.70 28.33
N TYR A 3 27.53 27.22 27.18
CA TYR A 3 26.15 27.06 26.74
C TYR A 3 26.08 25.76 25.95
N HIS A 4 25.53 24.72 26.59
CA HIS A 4 25.08 23.52 25.89
C HIS A 4 24.06 23.94 24.84
N ALA A 5 24.46 23.90 23.57
CA ALA A 5 23.52 23.87 22.47
C ALA A 5 22.64 22.63 22.66
N LEU A 6 21.37 22.82 23.02
CA LEU A 6 20.37 21.78 22.89
C LEU A 6 20.37 21.37 21.41
N HIS A 7 20.88 20.18 21.15
CA HIS A 7 20.69 19.46 19.91
C HIS A 7 19.18 19.27 19.74
N THR A 8 18.51 20.20 19.07
CA THR A 8 17.18 19.95 18.54
C THR A 8 17.36 18.84 17.51
N PRO A 9 16.82 17.63 17.72
CA PRO A 9 16.82 16.65 16.65
C PRO A 9 16.08 17.27 15.46
N PRO A 10 16.56 17.07 14.22
CA PRO A 10 15.90 17.66 13.06
C PRO A 10 14.41 17.26 13.06
N PRO A 11 13.50 18.13 12.57
CA PRO A 11 12.05 17.93 12.61
C PRO A 11 11.53 16.68 11.85
N ARG A 12 12.45 15.86 11.32
CA ARG A 12 12.17 14.63 10.56
C ARG A 12 12.46 13.35 11.36
N ALA A 13 13.03 13.44 12.57
CA ALA A 13 13.28 12.27 13.40
C ALA A 13 11.99 11.72 14.05
N PHE A 14 10.96 12.55 14.22
CA PHE A 14 9.73 12.20 14.93
C PHE A 14 8.70 11.44 14.07
N HIS A 15 8.90 11.36 12.75
CA HIS A 15 8.03 10.60 11.84
C HIS A 15 8.32 9.09 11.86
N ARG A 16 9.40 8.65 12.52
CA ARG A 16 9.95 7.30 12.37
C ARG A 16 9.21 6.22 13.17
N ASP A 17 8.32 6.60 14.09
CA ASP A 17 7.79 5.68 15.12
C ASP A 17 6.29 5.36 15.00
N GLY A 18 5.60 5.87 13.97
CA GLY A 18 4.15 5.70 13.83
C GLY A 18 3.70 4.36 13.21
N LEU A 19 4.43 3.85 12.22
CA LEU A 19 4.12 2.58 11.54
C LEU A 19 5.41 1.77 11.32
N PRO A 20 5.55 0.57 11.88
CA PRO A 20 6.76 -0.25 11.70
C PRO A 20 7.00 -0.63 10.22
N LEU A 21 5.93 -0.80 9.44
CA LEU A 21 5.98 -1.21 8.04
C LEU A 21 6.54 -0.13 7.09
N ARG A 22 6.41 1.16 7.46
CA ARG A 22 6.90 2.31 6.68
C ARG A 22 8.41 2.31 6.46
N ARG A 23 9.15 1.60 7.30
CA ARG A 23 10.61 1.54 7.24
C ARG A 23 11.10 0.64 6.09
N TRP A 24 10.26 -0.28 5.60
CA TRP A 24 10.67 -1.37 4.70
C TRP A 24 9.95 -1.29 3.35
N LEU A 25 8.71 -0.78 3.33
CA LEU A 25 7.87 -0.69 2.13
C LEU A 25 7.53 0.75 1.79
N HIS A 26 7.56 1.07 0.49
CA HIS A 26 7.02 2.32 0.00
C HIS A 26 5.49 2.28 0.07
N LEU A 27 4.89 2.95 1.06
CA LEU A 27 3.44 2.87 1.31
C LEU A 27 2.58 3.27 0.11
N PRO A 28 2.85 4.38 -0.62
CA PRO A 28 2.07 4.71 -1.81
C PRO A 28 2.07 3.58 -2.83
N THR A 29 3.22 2.95 -3.06
CA THR A 29 3.32 1.81 -3.97
C THR A 29 2.52 0.60 -3.47
N LEU A 30 2.58 0.31 -2.18
CA LEU A 30 1.81 -0.79 -1.58
C LEU A 30 0.31 -0.60 -1.80
N LEU A 31 -0.19 0.62 -1.54
CA LEU A 31 -1.61 0.98 -1.71
C LEU A 31 -2.05 0.91 -3.17
N VAL A 32 -1.23 1.43 -4.10
CA VAL A 32 -1.53 1.35 -5.54
C VAL A 32 -1.52 -0.11 -6.00
N ALA A 33 -0.52 -0.88 -5.60
CA ALA A 33 -0.38 -2.27 -6.00
C ALA A 33 -1.47 -3.18 -5.41
N SER A 34 -2.03 -2.87 -4.23
CA SER A 34 -3.15 -3.61 -3.65
C SER A 34 -4.50 -3.36 -4.32
N VAL A 35 -4.58 -2.40 -5.25
CA VAL A 35 -5.80 -2.11 -6.04
C VAL A 35 -5.56 -2.36 -7.53
N ALA A 36 -4.29 -2.41 -7.97
CA ALA A 36 -3.94 -2.61 -9.37
C ALA A 36 -4.53 -3.88 -10.03
N PRO A 37 -4.71 -5.03 -9.35
CA PRO A 37 -5.33 -6.21 -9.96
C PRO A 37 -6.79 -6.00 -10.38
N ASP A 38 -7.52 -5.08 -9.72
CA ASP A 38 -8.92 -4.75 -10.03
C ASP A 38 -9.12 -4.21 -11.46
N ILE A 39 -8.04 -3.82 -12.15
CA ILE A 39 -8.13 -3.40 -13.56
C ILE A 39 -8.69 -4.52 -14.45
N GLU A 40 -8.43 -5.79 -14.11
CA GLU A 40 -8.95 -6.94 -14.87
C GLU A 40 -10.48 -7.04 -14.78
N PRO A 41 -11.10 -7.25 -13.61
CA PRO A 41 -12.56 -7.31 -13.50
C PRO A 41 -13.23 -6.00 -13.95
N PHE A 42 -12.58 -4.84 -13.71
CA PHE A 42 -13.08 -3.55 -14.19
C PHE A 42 -13.20 -3.52 -15.73
N LEU A 43 -12.17 -3.95 -16.46
CA LEU A 43 -12.20 -3.96 -17.93
C LEU A 43 -13.19 -4.98 -18.48
N VAL A 44 -13.35 -6.14 -17.83
CA VAL A 44 -14.34 -7.15 -18.21
C VAL A 44 -15.75 -6.58 -18.15
N ILE A 45 -16.09 -5.92 -17.04
CA ILE A 45 -17.40 -5.28 -16.86
C ILE A 45 -17.58 -4.12 -17.84
N LEU A 46 -16.58 -3.23 -17.95
CA LEU A 46 -16.66 -2.02 -18.76
C LEU A 46 -16.82 -2.30 -20.25
N LEU A 47 -16.12 -3.33 -20.75
CA LEU A 47 -16.10 -3.66 -22.18
C LEU A 47 -17.02 -4.84 -22.54
N GLY A 48 -17.66 -5.47 -21.56
CA GLY A 48 -18.54 -6.64 -21.76
C GLY A 48 -17.79 -7.84 -22.38
N LEU A 49 -16.56 -8.09 -21.92
CA LEU A 49 -15.70 -9.12 -22.51
C LEU A 49 -16.21 -10.53 -22.21
N ASN A 50 -16.06 -11.45 -23.17
CA ASN A 50 -16.24 -12.89 -22.93
C ASN A 50 -14.98 -13.49 -22.28
N TYR A 51 -14.68 -13.02 -21.06
CA TYR A 51 -13.52 -13.41 -20.25
C TYR A 51 -13.99 -13.59 -18.79
N PRO A 52 -13.40 -14.51 -18.00
CA PRO A 52 -13.74 -14.64 -16.58
C PRO A 52 -13.62 -13.31 -15.85
N LEU A 53 -14.44 -13.09 -14.82
CA LEU A 53 -14.37 -11.82 -14.07
C LEU A 53 -12.99 -11.67 -13.43
N HIS A 54 -12.49 -12.74 -12.81
CA HIS A 54 -11.12 -12.85 -12.32
C HIS A 54 -10.35 -13.89 -13.14
N GLY A 55 -9.33 -13.45 -13.86
CA GLY A 55 -8.52 -14.30 -14.71
C GLY A 55 -7.06 -14.31 -14.29
N TYR A 56 -6.15 -14.09 -15.23
CA TYR A 56 -4.71 -14.23 -14.99
C TYR A 56 -4.16 -13.26 -13.95
N LEU A 57 -4.67 -12.02 -13.83
CA LEU A 57 -4.14 -11.10 -12.80
C LEU A 57 -4.44 -11.57 -11.38
N HIS A 58 -5.44 -12.44 -11.20
CA HIS A 58 -5.80 -13.06 -9.93
C HIS A 58 -5.11 -14.43 -9.70
N THR A 59 -3.92 -14.62 -10.29
CA THR A 59 -3.04 -15.77 -10.02
C THR A 59 -1.81 -15.30 -9.25
N PHE A 60 -1.29 -16.08 -8.30
CA PHE A 60 -0.04 -15.71 -7.61
C PHE A 60 1.14 -15.61 -8.58
N LEU A 61 1.14 -16.46 -9.61
CA LEU A 61 2.17 -16.46 -10.63
C LEU A 61 2.23 -15.15 -11.42
N ALA A 62 1.09 -14.59 -11.85
CA ALA A 62 1.05 -13.32 -12.57
C ALA A 62 1.12 -12.10 -11.63
N ALA A 63 0.62 -12.23 -10.39
CA ALA A 63 0.67 -11.16 -9.40
C ALA A 63 2.10 -10.70 -9.09
N ILE A 64 3.09 -11.61 -9.11
CA ILE A 64 4.51 -11.26 -8.89
C ILE A 64 5.06 -10.32 -9.98
N PRO A 65 5.13 -10.72 -11.27
CA PRO A 65 5.65 -9.84 -12.31
C PRO A 65 4.80 -8.58 -12.49
N TYR A 66 3.48 -8.65 -12.26
CA TYR A 66 2.63 -7.46 -12.26
C TYR A 66 2.98 -6.52 -11.09
N GLY A 67 3.19 -7.04 -9.89
CA GLY A 67 3.65 -6.25 -8.74
C GLY A 67 5.02 -5.62 -8.97
N VAL A 68 5.95 -6.33 -9.61
CA VAL A 68 7.25 -5.77 -10.03
C VAL A 68 7.04 -4.62 -11.02
N LEU A 69 6.16 -4.79 -12.01
CA LEU A 69 5.83 -3.75 -12.99
C LEU A 69 5.26 -2.50 -12.31
N ILE A 70 4.29 -2.65 -11.42
CA ILE A 70 3.71 -1.52 -10.66
C ILE A 70 4.77 -0.87 -9.77
N GLY A 71 5.58 -1.67 -9.07
CA GLY A 71 6.68 -1.17 -8.24
C GLY A 71 7.68 -0.33 -9.04
N TYR A 72 8.10 -0.82 -10.20
CA TYR A 72 9.01 -0.12 -11.10
C TYR A 72 8.36 1.15 -11.68
N ALA A 73 7.11 1.10 -12.11
CA ALA A 73 6.39 2.28 -12.59
C ALA A 73 6.32 3.36 -11.49
N MET A 74 6.04 2.96 -10.25
CA MET A 74 6.00 3.87 -9.11
C MET A 74 7.37 4.48 -8.78
N SER A 75 8.48 3.75 -8.94
CA SER A 75 9.81 4.33 -8.71
C SER A 75 10.17 5.38 -9.77
N LEU A 76 9.74 5.20 -11.02
CA LEU A 76 9.88 6.22 -12.06
C LEU A 76 9.04 7.47 -11.78
N LEU A 77 7.85 7.28 -11.17
CA LEU A 77 6.93 8.34 -10.79
C LEU A 77 7.25 9.00 -9.44
N GLU A 78 8.25 8.51 -8.72
CA GLU A 78 8.60 9.03 -7.38
C GLU A 78 8.92 10.52 -7.41
N ARG A 79 9.75 10.96 -8.36
CA ARG A 79 10.14 12.38 -8.48
C ARG A 79 8.95 13.30 -8.75
N PRO A 80 8.09 13.07 -9.77
CA PRO A 80 6.94 13.94 -10.02
C PRO A 80 5.88 13.86 -8.91
N LEU A 81 5.77 12.74 -8.19
CA LEU A 81 4.77 12.56 -7.13
C LEU A 81 5.27 12.92 -5.71
N SER A 82 6.58 13.12 -5.53
CA SER A 82 7.18 13.52 -4.24
C SER A 82 6.50 14.72 -3.57
N PRO A 83 6.11 15.82 -4.26
CA PRO A 83 5.37 16.91 -3.62
C PRO A 83 4.03 16.47 -3.03
N LEU A 84 3.32 15.56 -3.69
CA LEU A 84 2.07 14.97 -3.22
C LEU A 84 2.32 14.03 -2.03
N TYR A 85 3.35 13.18 -2.10
CA TYR A 85 3.70 12.29 -0.98
C TYR A 85 4.11 13.07 0.27
N ARG A 86 4.81 14.20 0.11
CA ARG A 86 5.14 15.12 1.19
C ARG A 86 3.92 15.76 1.81
N SER A 87 2.99 16.26 0.99
CA SER A 87 1.78 16.91 1.50
C SER A 87 0.89 15.93 2.27
N LEU A 88 0.87 14.67 1.84
CA LEU A 88 0.15 13.58 2.50
C LEU A 88 0.94 12.92 3.65
N LEU A 89 2.16 13.35 3.96
CA LEU A 89 3.02 12.71 4.99
C LEU A 89 3.22 11.20 4.74
N LEU A 90 3.32 10.82 3.46
CA LEU A 90 3.58 9.46 2.99
C LEU A 90 5.03 9.28 2.52
N GLU A 91 5.78 10.37 2.32
CA GLU A 91 7.18 10.29 1.89
C GLU A 91 8.08 9.83 3.04
N ASP A 92 8.72 8.68 2.85
CA ASP A 92 9.77 8.15 3.71
C ASP A 92 11.02 7.87 2.85
N ARG A 93 12.23 8.04 3.42
CA ARG A 93 13.46 7.67 2.70
C ARG A 93 13.59 6.15 2.67
N VAL A 94 13.12 5.55 1.60
CA VAL A 94 13.20 4.10 1.37
C VAL A 94 14.14 3.80 0.20
N SER A 95 14.68 2.59 0.17
CA SER A 95 15.54 2.14 -0.94
C SER A 95 14.70 1.88 -2.19
N GLU A 96 15.33 1.90 -3.37
CA GLU A 96 14.68 1.53 -4.64
C GLU A 96 14.02 0.14 -4.57
N SER A 97 14.62 -0.80 -3.84
CA SER A 97 14.06 -2.15 -3.61
C SER A 97 12.73 -2.13 -2.84
N SER A 98 12.46 -1.08 -2.04
CA SER A 98 11.20 -0.95 -1.30
C SER A 98 10.00 -0.72 -2.21
N PHE A 99 10.19 -0.16 -3.40
CA PHE A 99 9.13 -0.01 -4.40
C PHE A 99 8.74 -1.37 -4.97
N LEU A 100 9.74 -2.16 -5.42
CA LEU A 100 9.49 -3.49 -5.97
C LEU A 100 8.85 -4.42 -4.94
N LEU A 101 9.37 -4.42 -3.71
CA LEU A 101 8.82 -5.24 -2.63
C LEU A 101 7.39 -4.81 -2.26
N ALA A 102 7.13 -3.51 -2.18
CA ALA A 102 5.79 -2.99 -1.93
C ALA A 102 4.82 -3.37 -3.06
N GLY A 103 5.27 -3.33 -4.31
CA GLY A 103 4.49 -3.73 -5.47
C GLY A 103 4.09 -5.20 -5.42
N VAL A 104 5.07 -6.09 -5.21
CA VAL A 104 4.82 -7.54 -5.11
C VAL A 104 3.96 -7.90 -3.91
N ILE A 105 4.22 -7.32 -2.73
CA ILE A 105 3.40 -7.58 -1.54
C ILE A 105 1.97 -7.09 -1.77
N GLY A 106 1.79 -5.91 -2.36
CA GLY A 106 0.45 -5.36 -2.62
C GLY A 106 -0.39 -6.25 -3.51
N THR A 107 0.14 -6.66 -4.67
CA THR A 107 -0.60 -7.53 -5.60
C THR A 107 -0.85 -8.92 -5.01
N LEU A 108 0.15 -9.52 -4.33
CA LEU A 108 -0.03 -10.82 -3.67
C LEU A 108 -1.07 -10.77 -2.55
N SER A 109 -1.05 -9.72 -1.72
CA SER A 109 -2.04 -9.54 -0.65
C SER A 109 -3.45 -9.38 -1.21
N HIS A 110 -3.62 -8.66 -2.32
CA HIS A 110 -4.92 -8.54 -2.98
C HIS A 110 -5.44 -9.90 -3.44
N VAL A 111 -4.64 -10.64 -4.24
CA VAL A 111 -5.05 -11.99 -4.71
C VAL A 111 -5.32 -12.94 -3.55
N LEU A 112 -4.53 -12.87 -2.47
CA LEU A 112 -4.74 -13.69 -1.27
C LEU A 112 -6.07 -13.36 -0.57
N LEU A 113 -6.44 -12.09 -0.47
CA LEU A 113 -7.69 -11.65 0.17
C LEU A 113 -8.91 -11.99 -0.69
N ASP A 114 -8.78 -11.94 -2.02
CA ASP A 114 -9.89 -12.25 -2.92
C ASP A 114 -10.12 -13.75 -3.11
N SER A 115 -9.06 -14.57 -2.95
CA SER A 115 -9.15 -16.02 -3.17
C SER A 115 -10.24 -16.71 -2.32
N PRO A 116 -10.45 -16.38 -1.03
CA PRO A 116 -11.57 -16.95 -0.27
C PRO A 116 -12.96 -16.48 -0.70
N LEU A 117 -13.06 -15.30 -1.33
CA LEU A 117 -14.32 -14.66 -1.68
C LEU A 117 -14.92 -15.17 -2.98
N TYR A 118 -14.07 -15.49 -3.97
CA TYR A 118 -14.51 -15.76 -5.33
C TYR A 118 -14.12 -17.15 -5.81
N GLY A 119 -15.10 -17.90 -6.31
CA GLY A 119 -14.90 -19.29 -6.77
C GLY A 119 -14.27 -19.41 -8.17
N ASP A 120 -14.27 -18.33 -8.96
CA ASP A 120 -13.69 -18.28 -10.31
C ASP A 120 -12.18 -17.98 -10.29
N ILE A 121 -11.65 -17.42 -9.19
CA ILE A 121 -10.20 -17.19 -9.02
C ILE A 121 -9.42 -18.52 -9.04
N ARG A 122 -8.24 -18.51 -9.67
CA ARG A 122 -7.33 -19.66 -9.79
C ARG A 122 -5.95 -19.31 -9.23
N PRO A 123 -5.78 -19.25 -7.89
CA PRO A 123 -4.58 -18.67 -7.30
C PRO A 123 -3.29 -19.42 -7.66
N PHE A 124 -3.41 -20.74 -7.87
CA PHE A 124 -2.31 -21.65 -8.21
C PHE A 124 -2.38 -22.16 -9.67
N TYR A 125 -2.92 -21.37 -10.60
CA TYR A 125 -2.94 -21.69 -12.03
C TYR A 125 -1.56 -22.26 -12.48
N PRO A 126 -1.50 -23.41 -13.20
CA PRO A 126 -2.57 -24.06 -13.97
C PRO A 126 -3.48 -25.03 -13.18
N ILE A 127 -3.44 -25.02 -11.85
CA ILE A 127 -4.45 -25.74 -11.06
C ILE A 127 -5.78 -24.97 -11.21
N GLU A 128 -6.75 -25.62 -11.86
CA GLU A 128 -8.08 -25.08 -12.19
C GLU A 128 -9.05 -25.05 -10.99
N GLU A 129 -8.56 -25.28 -9.78
CA GLU A 129 -9.35 -25.25 -8.55
C GLU A 129 -8.87 -24.09 -7.66
N ASN A 130 -9.79 -23.56 -6.85
CA ASN A 130 -9.47 -22.61 -5.81
C ASN A 130 -9.48 -23.31 -4.43
N PRO A 131 -8.34 -23.83 -3.95
CA PRO A 131 -8.29 -24.49 -2.64
C PRO A 131 -8.47 -23.52 -1.47
N LEU A 132 -8.41 -22.21 -1.72
CA LEU A 132 -8.58 -21.16 -0.71
C LEU A 132 -10.03 -20.67 -0.61
N TYR A 133 -10.90 -21.07 -1.54
CA TYR A 133 -12.28 -20.63 -1.58
C TYR A 133 -13.04 -21.04 -0.31
N ASN A 134 -13.43 -20.04 0.46
CA ASN A 134 -14.21 -20.22 1.67
C ASN A 134 -15.00 -18.93 1.96
N PRO A 135 -16.20 -18.78 1.37
CA PRO A 135 -16.99 -17.57 1.49
C PRO A 135 -17.56 -17.35 2.91
N SER A 136 -17.38 -18.32 3.82
CA SER A 136 -17.76 -18.17 5.24
C SER A 136 -16.72 -17.37 6.04
N LEU A 137 -15.54 -17.11 5.47
CA LEU A 137 -14.53 -16.28 6.13
C LEU A 137 -14.95 -14.80 6.06
N PRO A 138 -14.83 -14.04 7.17
CA PRO A 138 -15.24 -12.64 7.23
C PRO A 138 -14.17 -11.71 6.63
N ILE A 139 -13.79 -11.94 5.37
CA ILE A 139 -12.73 -11.19 4.70
C ILE A 139 -13.14 -9.73 4.50
N HIS A 140 -14.40 -9.46 4.14
CA HIS A 140 -14.91 -8.10 3.98
C HIS A 140 -14.79 -7.30 5.29
N GLU A 141 -15.20 -7.89 6.40
CA GLU A 141 -15.10 -7.30 7.73
C GLU A 141 -13.65 -7.08 8.14
N PHE A 142 -12.76 -8.04 7.84
CA PHE A 142 -11.33 -7.90 8.06
C PHE A 142 -10.74 -6.73 7.25
N CYS A 143 -11.08 -6.60 5.97
CA CYS A 143 -10.65 -5.48 5.12
C CYS A 143 -11.17 -4.14 5.64
N VAL A 144 -12.45 -4.06 6.03
CA VAL A 144 -13.02 -2.83 6.61
C VAL A 144 -12.34 -2.47 7.93
N LEU A 145 -12.13 -3.45 8.82
CA LEU A 145 -11.48 -3.22 10.10
C LEU A 145 -10.03 -2.74 9.91
N THR A 146 -9.27 -3.37 9.02
CA THR A 146 -7.88 -2.98 8.74
C THR A 146 -7.80 -1.61 8.07
N LEU A 147 -8.74 -1.27 7.17
CA LEU A 147 -8.87 0.08 6.61
C LEU A 147 -9.15 1.12 7.70
N LEU A 148 -10.07 0.84 8.63
CA LEU A 148 -10.39 1.74 9.75
C LEU A 148 -9.18 1.95 10.67
N ILE A 149 -8.46 0.88 11.00
CA ILE A 149 -7.22 0.96 11.79
C ILE A 149 -6.18 1.81 11.04
N GLY A 150 -5.95 1.54 9.76
CA GLY A 150 -5.02 2.30 8.93
C GLY A 150 -5.39 3.79 8.84
N ALA A 151 -6.67 4.10 8.64
CA ALA A 151 -7.18 5.47 8.62
C ALA A 151 -7.01 6.18 9.96
N LEU A 152 -7.30 5.49 11.08
CA LEU A 152 -7.08 6.04 12.43
C LEU A 152 -5.60 6.35 12.67
N MET A 153 -4.71 5.42 12.33
CA MET A 153 -3.26 5.63 12.46
C MET A 153 -2.78 6.81 11.60
N TYR A 154 -3.30 6.93 10.37
CA TYR A 154 -3.00 8.05 9.49
C TYR A 154 -3.49 9.39 10.06
N LEU A 155 -4.71 9.44 10.61
CA LEU A 155 -5.25 10.62 11.28
C LEU A 155 -4.39 11.04 12.49
N ILE A 156 -3.91 10.09 13.29
CA ILE A 156 -3.00 10.37 14.42
C ILE A 156 -1.70 11.02 13.92
N ILE A 157 -1.13 10.53 12.81
CA ILE A 157 0.06 11.13 12.20
C ILE A 157 -0.21 12.57 11.74
N LEU A 158 -1.35 12.80 11.09
CA LEU A 158 -1.75 14.15 10.65
C LEU A 158 -1.93 15.12 11.83
N MET A 159 -2.59 14.67 12.90
CA MET A 159 -2.79 15.48 14.12
C MET A 159 -1.47 15.82 14.81
N ARG A 160 -0.54 14.85 14.92
CA ARG A 160 0.78 15.12 15.50
C ARG A 160 1.57 16.13 14.66
N ALA A 161 1.52 16.02 13.34
CA ALA A 161 2.18 16.94 12.43
C ALA A 161 1.57 18.36 12.48
N SER A 162 0.25 18.49 12.65
CA SER A 162 -0.40 19.80 12.77
C SER A 162 -0.05 20.50 14.09
N ILE A 163 -0.07 19.77 15.22
CA ILE A 163 0.31 20.30 16.54
C ILE A 163 1.76 20.79 16.52
N HIS A 164 2.69 20.01 15.96
CA HIS A 164 4.10 20.40 15.88
C HIS A 164 4.30 21.66 15.05
N ARG A 165 3.60 21.79 13.91
CA ARG A 165 3.66 23.01 13.08
C ARG A 165 3.12 24.23 13.82
N ALA A 166 2.02 24.08 14.57
CA ALA A 166 1.44 25.17 15.36
C ALA A 166 2.37 25.63 16.50
N SER A 167 3.05 24.71 17.20
CA SER A 167 4.05 25.07 18.22
C SER A 167 5.20 25.87 17.63
N ASN A 168 5.80 25.38 16.55
CA ASN A 168 6.97 26.01 15.94
C ASN A 168 6.68 27.39 15.32
N SER A 169 5.42 27.68 14.98
CA SER A 169 4.98 29.02 14.53
C SER A 169 4.77 30.02 15.66
N ARG A 170 4.62 29.57 16.91
CA ARG A 170 4.50 30.46 18.08
C ARG A 170 5.85 30.86 18.66
N ASP A 171 6.89 30.07 18.39
CA ASP A 171 8.24 30.25 18.91
C ASP A 171 9.17 31.01 17.93
N ALA A 172 8.67 31.42 16.76
CA ALA A 172 9.40 32.13 15.69
C ALA A 172 8.95 33.59 15.56
#